data_AF-A0A522AKB2-F1
#
_entry.id   AF-A0A522AKB2-F1
#
_cell.length_a   1.000
_cell.length_b   1.000
_cell.length_c   1.000
_cell.angle_alpha   90.00
_cell.angle_beta   90.00
_cell.angle_gamma   90.00
#
_symmetry.space_group_name_H-M   'P 1'
#
loop_
_entity.id
_entity.type
_entity.pdbx_description
1 polymer ?
#
loop_
_entity_poly.entity_id
_entity_poly.type
_entity_poly.pdbx_seq_one_letter_code
_entity_poly.pdbx_strand_id
1 'polypeptide(L)'
;MKFPQLDKNPDAPSRANAWACLTTNLVMPGAGSLMGGRRVGFFQLALTFVALAMTVLFGLRFIVWTLQNWSRLQDPVGDPLDTLLELWLAVRWALAGMGLFVAAVMWALTTSLSIMSRAKKHQP
;
A
#
# COMPACT_ATOMS: atom_id res chain seq x y z
N MET A 1 32.98 -4.25 41.26
CA MET A 1 32.34 -4.78 40.03
C MET A 1 31.41 -3.69 39.51
N LYS A 2 31.77 -2.99 38.42
CA LYS A 2 30.96 -1.89 37.86
C LYS A 2 29.87 -2.49 36.98
N PHE A 3 28.61 -2.33 37.37
CA PHE A 3 27.47 -2.63 36.51
C PHE A 3 27.40 -1.60 35.36
N PRO A 4 27.08 -2.00 34.13
CA PRO A 4 27.09 -1.09 32.99
C PRO A 4 26.03 0.01 33.14
N GLN A 5 26.49 1.25 33.12
CA GLN A 5 25.69 2.45 32.86
C GLN A 5 25.20 2.43 31.40
N LEU A 6 23.90 2.58 31.18
CA LEU A 6 23.28 3.59 30.30
C LEU A 6 21.82 3.23 29.99
N ASP A 7 20.96 3.92 30.72
CA ASP A 7 19.55 4.22 30.49
C ASP A 7 19.32 4.94 29.15
N LYS A 8 19.62 4.32 28.01
CA LYS A 8 19.41 4.97 26.70
C LYS A 8 17.96 4.81 26.22
N ASN A 9 17.04 5.52 26.88
CA ASN A 9 15.64 5.73 26.53
C ASN A 9 14.84 4.45 26.14
N PRO A 10 13.97 3.91 27.02
CA PRO A 10 13.16 2.72 26.72
C PRO A 10 12.22 2.90 25.51
N ASP A 11 12.00 4.14 25.07
CA ASP A 11 11.14 4.50 23.93
C ASP A 11 11.89 4.58 22.58
N ALA A 12 13.22 4.41 22.56
CA ALA A 12 13.98 4.39 21.31
C ALA A 12 13.77 3.03 20.61
N PRO A 13 13.15 2.98 19.41
CA PRO A 13 12.87 1.71 18.75
C PRO A 13 14.16 0.96 18.45
N SER A 14 14.32 -0.22 19.05
CA SER A 14 15.42 -1.14 18.74
C SER A 14 15.45 -1.44 17.24
N ARG A 15 16.60 -1.78 16.67
CA ARG A 15 16.69 -2.17 15.24
C ARG A 15 15.71 -3.29 14.88
N ALA A 16 15.50 -4.25 15.79
CA ALA A 16 14.53 -5.33 15.61
C ALA A 16 13.09 -4.80 15.55
N ASN A 17 12.73 -3.85 16.43
CA ASN A 17 11.41 -3.22 16.43
C ASN A 17 11.18 -2.36 15.18
N ALA A 18 12.22 -1.68 14.69
CA ALA A 18 12.16 -0.89 13.46
C ALA A 18 11.99 -1.76 12.21
N TRP A 19 12.64 -2.93 12.16
CA TRP A 19 12.42 -3.94 11.12
C TRP A 19 11.02 -4.53 11.17
N ALA A 20 10.50 -4.84 12.37
CA ALA A 20 9.12 -5.28 12.53
C ALA A 20 8.13 -4.21 12.02
N CYS A 21 8.34 -2.93 12.34
CA CYS A 21 7.52 -1.85 11.81
C CYS A 21 7.61 -1.73 10.26
N LEU A 22 8.76 -2.06 9.66
CA LEU A 22 8.91 -2.05 8.21
C LEU A 22 8.18 -3.22 7.54
N THR A 23 8.36 -4.45 8.04
CA THR A 23 7.72 -5.64 7.47
C THR A 23 6.19 -5.58 7.63
N THR A 24 5.70 -5.10 8.78
CA THR A 24 4.26 -4.91 8.99
C THR A 24 3.68 -3.87 8.03
N ASN A 25 4.38 -2.76 7.77
CA ASN A 25 3.92 -1.75 6.80
C ASN A 25 3.97 -2.24 5.35
N LEU A 26 4.81 -3.24 5.03
CA LEU A 26 4.85 -3.84 3.70
C LEU A 26 3.63 -4.73 3.45
N VAL A 27 3.22 -5.50 4.47
CA VAL A 27 2.03 -6.38 4.40
C VAL A 27 0.74 -5.57 4.51
N MET A 28 0.70 -4.62 5.45
CA MET A 28 -0.45 -3.77 5.72
C MET A 28 0.04 -2.33 5.94
N PRO A 29 0.06 -1.50 4.88
CA PRO A 29 0.49 -0.12 4.98
C PRO A 29 -0.29 0.64 6.06
N GLY A 30 0.44 1.27 6.97
CA GLY A 30 -0.11 2.02 8.11
C GLY A 30 -0.02 1.29 9.45
N ALA A 31 -0.12 -0.04 9.47
CA ALA A 31 -0.07 -0.82 10.72
C ALA A 31 1.32 -0.74 11.39
N GLY A 32 2.40 -0.85 10.61
CA GLY A 32 3.77 -0.69 11.12
C GLY A 32 4.10 0.74 11.56
N SER A 33 3.46 1.74 10.96
CA SER A 33 3.57 3.14 11.41
C SER A 33 2.87 3.38 12.75
N LEU A 34 1.72 2.75 12.99
CA LEU A 34 1.06 2.77 14.30
C LEU A 34 1.88 2.05 15.37
N MET A 35 2.45 0.88 15.05
CA MET A 35 3.38 0.17 15.94
C MET A 35 4.61 1.02 16.30
N GLY A 36 5.10 1.83 15.36
CA GLY A 36 6.17 2.80 15.58
C GLY A 36 5.74 4.11 16.26
N GLY A 37 4.52 4.17 16.82
CA GLY A 37 3.99 5.32 17.56
C GLY A 37 3.54 6.50 16.68
N ARG A 38 3.42 6.32 15.36
CA ARG A 38 3.05 7.41 14.44
C ARG A 38 1.57 7.39 14.10
N ARG A 39 0.87 8.44 14.50
CA ARG A 39 -0.56 8.67 14.17
C ARG A 39 -0.86 8.74 12.67
N VAL A 40 0.14 9.03 11.83
CA VAL A 40 0.02 8.99 10.36
C VAL A 40 -0.43 7.61 9.83
N GLY A 41 -0.17 6.55 10.60
CA GLY A 41 -0.57 5.20 10.23
C GLY A 41 -2.09 4.99 10.11
N PHE A 42 -2.91 5.80 10.80
CA PHE A 42 -4.38 5.76 10.61
C PHE A 42 -4.79 6.21 9.21
N PHE A 43 -4.17 7.27 8.68
CA PHE A 43 -4.43 7.74 7.32
C PHE A 43 -3.91 6.76 6.28
N GLN A 44 -2.75 6.14 6.53
CA GLN A 44 -2.21 5.10 5.66
C GLN A 44 -3.13 3.88 5.61
N LEU A 45 -3.63 3.40 6.75
CA LEU A 45 -4.61 2.32 6.81
C LEU A 45 -5.90 2.67 6.08
N ALA A 46 -6.46 3.86 6.34
CA ALA A 46 -7.68 4.30 5.66
C ALA A 46 -7.49 4.32 4.14
N LEU A 47 -6.36 4.85 3.67
CA LEU A 47 -6.02 4.88 2.26
C LEU A 47 -5.87 3.47 1.67
N THR A 48 -5.23 2.56 2.40
CA THR A 48 -5.09 1.15 2.00
C THR A 48 -6.45 0.46 1.87
N PHE A 49 -7.35 0.65 2.83
CA PHE A 49 -8.70 0.06 2.75
C PHE A 49 -9.52 0.65 1.62
N VAL A 50 -9.45 1.97 1.40
CA VAL A 50 -10.13 2.62 0.26
C VAL A 50 -9.59 2.08 -1.07
N ALA A 51 -8.26 2.00 -1.22
CA ALA A 51 -7.64 1.51 -2.44
C ALA A 51 -7.94 0.02 -2.69
N LEU A 52 -7.93 -0.80 -1.64
CA LEU A 52 -8.33 -2.21 -1.73
C LEU A 52 -9.81 -2.34 -2.12
N ALA A 53 -10.70 -1.60 -1.47
CA ALA A 53 -12.13 -1.60 -1.79
C ALA A 53 -12.39 -1.17 -3.23
N MET A 54 -11.73 -0.10 -3.69
CA MET A 54 -11.81 0.32 -5.10
C MET A 54 -11.32 -0.77 -6.04
N THR A 55 -10.16 -1.37 -5.77
CA THR A 55 -9.59 -2.43 -6.61
C THR A 55 -10.52 -3.63 -6.70
N VAL A 56 -11.12 -4.07 -5.59
CA VAL A 56 -12.05 -5.20 -5.56
C VAL A 56 -13.37 -4.85 -6.25
N LEU A 57 -13.99 -3.72 -5.91
CA LEU A 57 -15.30 -3.34 -6.47
C LEU A 57 -15.21 -3.08 -7.97
N PHE A 58 -14.24 -2.27 -8.41
CA PHE A 58 -14.08 -1.97 -9.83
C PHE A 58 -13.46 -3.13 -10.60
N GLY A 59 -12.58 -3.93 -9.98
CA GLY A 59 -12.04 -5.14 -10.58
C GLY A 59 -13.12 -6.19 -10.84
N LEU A 60 -13.99 -6.46 -9.85
CA LEU A 60 -15.14 -7.37 -10.04
C LEU A 60 -16.09 -6.84 -11.10
N ARG A 61 -16.41 -5.55 -11.09
CA ARG A 61 -17.24 -4.93 -12.12
C ARG A 61 -16.62 -5.07 -13.52
N PHE A 62 -15.31 -4.89 -13.63
CA PHE A 62 -14.58 -5.10 -14.88
C PHE A 62 -14.64 -6.57 -15.34
N ILE A 63 -14.41 -7.53 -14.45
CA ILE A 63 -14.50 -8.97 -14.78
C ILE A 63 -15.90 -9.32 -15.29
N VAL A 64 -16.95 -8.89 -14.58
CA VAL A 64 -18.35 -9.13 -14.99
C VAL A 64 -18.63 -8.50 -16.36
N TRP A 65 -18.20 -7.25 -16.57
CA TRP A 65 -18.37 -6.57 -17.85
C TRP A 65 -17.64 -7.31 -18.98
N THR A 66 -16.39 -7.74 -18.76
CA THR A 66 -15.60 -8.48 -19.76
C THR A 66 -16.25 -9.82 -20.11
N LEU A 67 -16.79 -10.54 -19.12
CA LEU A 67 -17.52 -11.79 -19.37
C LEU A 67 -18.81 -11.57 -20.17
N GLN A 68 -19.55 -10.49 -19.88
CA GLN A 68 -20.77 -10.13 -20.60
C GLN A 68 -20.51 -9.70 -22.05
N ASN A 69 -19.34 -9.10 -22.31
CA ASN A 69 -18.98 -8.57 -23.64
C ASN A 69 -17.96 -9.46 -24.38
N TRP A 70 -17.65 -10.64 -23.85
CA TRP A 70 -16.57 -11.51 -24.35
C TRP A 70 -16.69 -11.83 -25.84
N SER A 71 -17.89 -12.18 -26.31
CA SER A 71 -18.14 -12.49 -27.72
C SER A 71 -17.93 -11.28 -28.63
N ARG A 72 -18.28 -10.08 -28.16
CA ARG A 72 -18.10 -8.83 -28.92
C ARG A 72 -16.64 -8.39 -28.97
N LEU A 73 -15.91 -8.56 -27.87
CA LEU A 73 -14.47 -8.23 -27.78
C LEU A 73 -13.60 -9.12 -28.70
N GLN A 74 -14.10 -10.29 -29.11
CA GLN A 74 -13.41 -11.21 -30.01
C GLN A 74 -13.83 -11.07 -31.47
N ASP A 75 -14.72 -10.14 -31.80
CA ASP A 75 -15.19 -9.96 -33.18
C ASP A 75 -14.06 -9.37 -34.05
N PRO A 76 -13.52 -10.13 -35.04
CA PRO A 76 -12.43 -9.67 -35.88
C PRO A 76 -12.86 -8.61 -36.91
N VAL A 77 -14.16 -8.32 -37.03
CA VAL A 77 -14.71 -7.34 -37.99
C VAL A 77 -15.03 -6.00 -37.34
N GLY A 78 -15.02 -5.92 -35.99
CA GLY A 78 -15.32 -4.69 -35.24
C GLY A 78 -14.25 -3.61 -35.37
N ASP A 79 -14.64 -2.34 -35.14
CA ASP A 79 -13.69 -1.23 -35.08
C ASP A 79 -12.76 -1.41 -33.84
N PRO A 80 -11.44 -1.56 -34.06
CA PRO A 80 -10.50 -1.77 -32.97
C PRO A 80 -10.37 -0.57 -32.02
N LEU A 81 -10.62 0.66 -32.50
CA LEU A 81 -10.53 1.86 -31.67
C LEU A 81 -11.70 1.97 -30.68
N ASP A 82 -12.92 1.66 -31.13
CA ASP A 82 -14.10 1.64 -30.26
C ASP A 82 -13.95 0.58 -29.17
N THR A 83 -13.45 -0.60 -29.54
CA THR A 83 -13.20 -1.70 -28.60
C THR A 83 -12.17 -1.29 -27.52
N LEU A 84 -11.09 -0.61 -27.92
CA LEU A 84 -10.09 -0.08 -26.99
C LEU A 84 -10.65 0.99 -26.05
N LEU A 85 -11.48 1.90 -26.57
CA LEU A 85 -12.10 2.96 -25.78
C LEU A 85 -13.01 2.37 -24.70
N GLU A 86 -13.83 1.38 -25.06
CA GLU A 86 -14.73 0.71 -24.12
C GLU A 86 -13.97 -0.07 -23.04
N LEU A 87 -12.93 -0.80 -23.44
CA LEU A 87 -12.06 -1.52 -22.50
C LEU A 87 -11.40 -0.55 -21.52
N TRP A 88 -10.91 0.58 -22.02
CA TRP A 88 -10.34 1.65 -21.18
C TRP A 88 -11.34 2.20 -20.18
N LEU A 89 -12.55 2.54 -20.64
CA LEU A 89 -13.62 3.07 -19.77
C LEU A 89 -14.03 2.07 -18.69
N ALA A 90 -14.00 0.77 -19.00
CA ALA A 90 -14.31 -0.30 -18.05
C ALA A 90 -13.19 -0.50 -17.02
N VAL A 91 -11.91 -0.45 -17.43
CA VAL A 91 -10.77 -0.80 -16.56
C VAL A 91 -10.19 0.39 -15.77
N ARG A 92 -10.38 1.64 -16.25
CA ARG A 92 -9.72 2.85 -15.67
C ARG A 92 -9.88 3.00 -14.16
N TRP A 93 -11.04 2.65 -13.61
CA TRP A 93 -11.32 2.80 -12.18
C TRP A 93 -10.65 1.71 -11.34
N ALA A 94 -10.51 0.50 -11.89
CA ALA A 94 -9.72 -0.56 -11.27
C ALA A 94 -8.23 -0.17 -11.26
N LEU A 95 -7.71 0.38 -12.38
CA LEU A 95 -6.34 0.89 -12.46
C LEU A 95 -6.11 2.06 -11.49
N ALA A 96 -7.08 2.97 -11.36
CA ALA A 96 -7.00 4.06 -10.38
C ALA A 96 -6.91 3.53 -8.93
N GLY A 97 -7.72 2.52 -8.59
CA GLY A 97 -7.63 1.84 -7.29
C GLY A 97 -6.27 1.20 -7.04
N MET A 98 -5.72 0.50 -8.03
CA MET A 98 -4.38 -0.10 -7.96
C MET A 98 -3.28 0.98 -7.80
N GLY A 99 -3.37 2.07 -8.57
CA GLY A 99 -2.44 3.20 -8.46
C GLY A 99 -2.47 3.84 -7.06
N LEU A 100 -3.66 4.03 -6.50
CA LEU A 100 -3.83 4.55 -5.14
C LEU A 100 -3.23 3.61 -4.09
N PHE A 101 -3.37 2.29 -4.28
CA PHE A 101 -2.79 1.29 -3.38
C PHE A 101 -1.26 1.35 -3.41
N VAL A 102 -0.65 1.41 -4.60
CA VAL A 102 0.80 1.54 -4.75
C VAL A 102 1.30 2.83 -4.10
N ALA A 103 0.60 3.95 -4.28
CA ALA A 103 0.94 5.22 -3.62
C ALA A 103 0.90 5.10 -2.08
N ALA A 104 -0.12 4.42 -1.53
CA ALA A 104 -0.23 4.17 -0.10
C ALA A 104 0.94 3.32 0.44
N VAL A 105 1.32 2.27 -0.30
CA VAL A 105 2.47 1.41 0.04
C VAL A 105 3.77 2.21 0.03
N MET A 106 4.02 3.01 -1.02
CA MET A 106 5.22 3.85 -1.12
C MET A 106 5.30 4.87 0.03
N TRP A 107 4.17 5.45 0.43
CA TRP A 107 4.11 6.35 1.57
C TRP A 107 4.38 5.63 2.91
N ALA A 108 3.86 4.42 3.10
CA ALA A 108 4.15 3.62 4.29
C ALA A 108 5.63 3.19 4.36
N LEU A 109 6.24 2.84 3.22
CA LEU A 109 7.65 2.51 3.11
C LEU A 109 8.57 3.68 3.49
N THR A 110 8.32 4.86 2.93
CA THR A 110 9.09 6.08 3.28
C THR A 110 8.95 6.41 4.78
N THR A 111 7.77 6.19 5.36
CA THR A 111 7.54 6.36 6.80
C THR A 111 8.36 5.35 7.62
N SER A 112 8.36 4.07 7.26
CA SER A 112 9.16 3.04 7.94
C SER A 112 10.67 3.29 7.82
N LEU A 113 11.16 3.72 6.65
CA LEU A 113 12.56 4.11 6.46
C LEU A 113 12.96 5.30 7.34
N SER A 114 12.06 6.27 7.54
CA SER A 114 12.31 7.38 8.46
C SER A 114 12.34 6.95 9.94
N ILE A 115 11.62 5.88 10.31
CA ILE A 115 11.71 5.28 11.65
C ILE A 115 13.07 4.56 11.81
N MET A 116 13.47 3.79 10.80
CA MET A 116 14.76 3.09 10.76
C MET A 116 15.96 4.05 10.84
N SER A 117 15.93 5.17 10.12
CA SER A 117 17.00 6.18 10.14
C SER A 117 17.14 6.86 11.51
N ARG A 118 16.04 7.04 12.25
CA ARG A 118 16.05 7.57 13.63
C ARG A 118 16.65 6.56 14.61
N ALA A 119 16.30 5.27 14.47
CA ALA A 119 16.89 4.18 15.26
C ALA A 119 18.41 4.08 15.02
N LYS A 120 18.88 4.27 13.78
CA LYS A 120 20.31 4.25 13.44
C LYS A 120 21.10 5.41 14.06
N LYS A 121 20.48 6.59 14.23
CA LYS A 121 21.12 7.77 14.86
C LYS A 121 21.25 7.69 16.39
N HIS A 122 20.50 6.81 17.06
CA HIS A 122 20.49 6.72 18.54
C HIS A 122 21.39 5.60 19.09
N GLN A 123 21.97 4.76 18.23
CA GLN A 123 22.99 3.81 18.64
C GLN A 123 24.32 4.55 18.90
N PRO A 124 25.03 4.26 20.02
CA PRO A 124 26.39 4.74 20.24
C PRO A 124 27.37 4.18 19.19
#